data_AF-A0A1Q7UVI0-F1
#
_entry.id   AF-A0A1Q7UVI0-F1
#
_cell.length_a   1.000
_cell.length_b   1.000
_cell.length_c   1.000
_cell.angle_alpha   90.00
_cell.angle_beta   90.00
_cell.angle_gamma   90.00
#
_symmetry.space_group_name_H-M   'P 1'
#
loop_
_entity.id
_entity.type
_entity.pdbx_description
1 polymer ?
#
loop_
_entity_poly.entity_id
_entity_poly.type
_entity_poly.pdbx_seq_one_letter_code
_entity_poly.pdbx_strand_id
1 'polypeptide(L)'
;MHGDLDFFLRTEARGQRIERSLSEKTSVKDVIESCGVPHPEVDLILVNGQPVDFDYAIKGDADIELYPVGTGTPQFKEQRLQTTTVNRFVADGHLGSLARNLRLLGFDVAYDSQAEDRQLLTVMEGENRALLTRDRRLLMHTVVRTGYNPRSQNADEQTVEVIRRFDLLRSLAPFTRCLRCNAPLQKVSKAEVIERLEPLTKIYYEQFRRCTGCGQIYWAGSHFSKLQKRLEKIRADCA
;
A
#
# COMPACT_ATOMS: atom_id res chain seq x y z
N MET A 1 -9.19 3.87 -20.53
CA MET A 1 -8.48 3.78 -19.24
C MET A 1 -7.23 4.65 -19.35
N HIS A 2 -6.91 5.35 -18.28
CA HIS A 2 -5.74 6.23 -18.23
C HIS A 2 -4.69 5.70 -17.24
N GLY A 3 -3.46 6.23 -17.33
CA GLY A 3 -2.36 5.86 -16.44
C GLY A 3 -2.03 4.37 -16.46
N ASP A 4 -1.80 3.79 -15.28
CA ASP A 4 -1.40 2.40 -15.11
C ASP A 4 -2.58 1.42 -14.93
N LEU A 5 -3.84 1.86 -15.09
CA LEU A 5 -5.01 1.00 -14.91
C LEU A 5 -5.12 -0.10 -15.97
N ASP A 6 -4.53 0.10 -17.15
CA ASP A 6 -4.51 -0.92 -18.18
C ASP A 6 -3.67 -2.16 -17.79
N PHE A 7 -2.84 -2.05 -16.75
CA PHE A 7 -2.14 -3.18 -16.12
C PHE A 7 -3.09 -4.35 -15.80
N PHE A 8 -4.31 -4.06 -15.37
CA PHE A 8 -5.31 -5.06 -15.01
C PHE A 8 -5.96 -5.76 -16.21
N LEU A 9 -5.87 -5.16 -17.38
CA LEU A 9 -6.45 -5.72 -18.58
C LEU A 9 -5.63 -6.90 -19.10
N ARG A 10 -6.29 -7.77 -19.86
CA ARG A 10 -5.61 -8.77 -20.68
C ARG A 10 -4.66 -8.07 -21.64
N THR A 11 -3.52 -8.70 -21.95
CA THR A 11 -2.43 -8.09 -22.72
C THR A 11 -2.90 -7.48 -24.04
N GLU A 12 -3.85 -8.15 -24.71
CA GLU A 12 -4.38 -7.75 -26.02
C GLU A 12 -5.29 -6.52 -25.96
N ALA A 13 -5.83 -6.19 -24.79
CA ALA A 13 -6.74 -5.07 -24.57
C ALA A 13 -6.05 -3.82 -23.99
N ARG A 14 -4.76 -3.90 -23.68
CA ARG A 14 -4.00 -2.77 -23.12
C ARG A 14 -3.85 -1.63 -24.13
N GLY A 15 -3.98 -0.40 -23.66
CA GLY A 15 -3.94 0.79 -24.51
C GLY A 15 -5.11 0.94 -25.50
N GLN A 16 -6.11 0.07 -25.47
CA GLN A 16 -7.25 0.11 -26.39
C GLN A 16 -8.54 0.54 -25.70
N ARG A 17 -9.50 1.02 -26.50
CA ARG A 17 -10.89 1.20 -26.03
C ARG A 17 -11.53 -0.17 -25.87
N ILE A 18 -12.17 -0.40 -24.73
CA ILE A 18 -12.89 -1.64 -24.45
C ILE A 18 -14.37 -1.37 -24.68
N GLU A 19 -14.98 -2.20 -25.53
CA GLU A 19 -16.42 -2.20 -25.75
C GLU A 19 -17.08 -3.36 -24.98
N ARG A 20 -18.23 -3.07 -24.36
CA ARG A 20 -19.02 -4.03 -23.59
C ARG A 20 -20.49 -3.83 -23.90
N SER A 21 -21.19 -4.94 -24.13
CA SER A 21 -22.65 -4.97 -24.19
C SER A 21 -23.19 -5.44 -22.85
N LEU A 22 -24.04 -4.64 -22.22
CA LEU A 22 -24.66 -4.96 -20.93
C LEU A 22 -26.06 -5.53 -21.19
N SER A 23 -26.39 -6.65 -20.57
CA SER A 23 -27.71 -7.29 -20.68
C SER A 23 -28.73 -6.74 -19.69
N GLU A 24 -28.27 -6.03 -18.67
CA GLU A 24 -29.09 -5.52 -17.56
C GLU A 24 -28.58 -4.17 -17.07
N LYS A 25 -29.37 -3.49 -16.22
CA LYS A 25 -28.94 -2.27 -15.56
C LYS A 25 -27.87 -2.62 -14.54
N THR A 26 -26.70 -2.02 -14.68
CA THR A 26 -25.52 -2.35 -13.88
C THR A 26 -24.86 -1.08 -13.37
N SER A 27 -24.25 -1.12 -12.19
CA SER A 27 -23.48 0.00 -11.67
C SER A 27 -22.18 0.16 -12.46
N VAL A 28 -21.63 1.37 -12.50
CA VAL A 28 -20.32 1.59 -13.12
C VAL A 28 -19.23 0.77 -12.41
N LYS A 29 -19.35 0.56 -11.09
CA LYS A 29 -18.45 -0.32 -10.33
C LYS A 29 -18.42 -1.73 -10.87
N ASP A 30 -19.56 -2.39 -11.05
CA ASP A 30 -19.58 -3.78 -11.51
C ASP A 30 -19.00 -3.89 -12.94
N VAL A 31 -19.20 -2.88 -13.79
CA VAL A 31 -18.58 -2.82 -15.12
C VAL A 31 -17.06 -2.71 -15.02
N ILE A 32 -16.55 -1.84 -14.15
CA ILE A 32 -15.11 -1.67 -13.89
C ILE A 32 -14.50 -2.98 -13.37
N GLU A 33 -15.13 -3.60 -12.38
CA GLU A 33 -14.64 -4.84 -11.76
C GLU A 33 -14.75 -6.05 -12.68
N SER A 34 -15.78 -6.12 -13.54
CA SER A 34 -15.90 -7.17 -14.57
C SER A 34 -14.84 -7.03 -15.68
N CYS A 35 -14.33 -5.82 -15.92
CA CYS A 35 -13.12 -5.59 -16.72
C CYS A 35 -11.84 -5.99 -15.96
N GLY A 36 -11.97 -6.29 -14.67
CA GLY A 36 -10.92 -6.78 -13.80
C GLY A 36 -10.18 -5.66 -13.06
N VAL A 37 -10.61 -4.41 -13.16
CA VAL A 37 -9.95 -3.30 -12.45
C VAL A 37 -10.52 -3.23 -11.02
N PRO A 38 -9.70 -3.38 -9.98
CA PRO A 38 -10.18 -3.22 -8.60
C PRO A 38 -10.62 -1.79 -8.33
N HIS A 39 -11.79 -1.60 -7.70
CA HIS A 39 -12.31 -0.25 -7.41
C HIS A 39 -11.37 0.63 -6.55
N PRO A 40 -10.53 0.14 -5.62
CA PRO A 40 -9.62 1.00 -4.84
C PRO A 40 -8.48 1.60 -5.66
N GLU A 41 -8.29 1.15 -6.90
CA GLU A 41 -7.28 1.63 -7.83
C GLU A 41 -7.79 2.80 -8.68
N VAL A 42 -9.11 2.98 -8.74
CA VAL A 42 -9.77 4.03 -9.53
C VAL A 42 -10.07 5.23 -8.64
N ASP A 43 -9.58 6.40 -9.06
CA ASP A 43 -9.70 7.66 -8.32
C ASP A 43 -10.74 8.60 -8.90
N LEU A 44 -10.96 8.54 -10.21
CA LEU A 44 -11.94 9.36 -10.90
C LEU A 44 -12.56 8.54 -12.02
N ILE A 45 -13.88 8.61 -12.09
CA ILE A 45 -14.70 7.99 -13.12
C ILE A 45 -15.42 9.13 -13.84
N LEU A 46 -15.25 9.21 -15.16
CA LEU A 46 -16.06 10.08 -16.00
C LEU A 46 -17.02 9.24 -16.84
N VAL A 47 -18.30 9.56 -16.81
CA VAL A 47 -19.31 9.02 -17.72
C VAL A 47 -19.74 10.13 -18.66
N ASN A 48 -19.50 9.97 -19.96
CA ASN A 48 -19.73 11.00 -20.98
C ASN A 48 -19.10 12.35 -20.59
N GLY A 49 -17.89 12.32 -20.03
CA GLY A 49 -17.15 13.49 -19.57
C GLY A 49 -17.62 14.10 -18.24
N GLN A 50 -18.63 13.52 -17.57
CA GLN A 50 -19.12 13.99 -16.27
C GLN A 50 -18.60 13.09 -15.13
N PRO A 51 -18.08 13.67 -14.03
CA PRO A 51 -17.60 12.89 -12.89
C PRO A 51 -18.75 12.21 -12.13
N VAL A 52 -18.54 10.95 -11.74
CA VAL A 52 -19.52 10.13 -11.03
C VAL A 52 -18.85 9.26 -9.94
N ASP A 53 -19.65 8.71 -9.03
CA ASP A 53 -19.21 7.72 -8.06
C ASP A 53 -19.42 6.27 -8.55
N PHE A 54 -19.04 5.30 -7.72
CA PHE A 54 -19.16 3.88 -8.02
C PHE A 54 -20.61 3.37 -8.12
N ASP A 55 -21.57 4.07 -7.51
CA ASP A 55 -22.97 3.67 -7.45
C ASP A 55 -23.77 4.16 -8.67
N TYR A 56 -23.13 4.94 -9.56
CA TYR A 56 -23.75 5.43 -10.78
C TYR A 56 -24.28 4.28 -11.65
N ALA A 57 -25.58 4.29 -11.91
CA ALA A 57 -26.26 3.30 -12.74
C ALA A 57 -26.18 3.66 -14.23
N ILE A 58 -25.66 2.75 -15.05
CA ILE A 58 -25.59 2.91 -16.50
C ILE A 58 -26.98 2.64 -17.12
N LYS A 59 -27.55 3.62 -17.82
CA LYS A 59 -28.92 3.57 -18.36
C LYS A 59 -29.01 3.37 -19.87
N GLY A 60 -27.88 3.44 -20.58
CA GLY A 60 -27.78 3.34 -22.03
C GLY A 60 -26.32 3.44 -22.47
N ASP A 61 -26.09 3.74 -23.74
CA ASP A 61 -24.75 3.89 -24.28
C ASP A 61 -24.00 5.01 -23.54
N ALA A 62 -22.81 4.67 -23.07
CA ALA A 62 -21.99 5.55 -22.24
C ALA A 62 -20.51 5.34 -22.56
N ASP A 63 -19.78 6.45 -22.69
CA ASP A 63 -18.33 6.42 -22.69
C ASP A 63 -17.81 6.57 -21.27
N ILE A 64 -16.91 5.67 -20.85
CA ILE A 64 -16.43 5.59 -19.48
C ILE A 64 -14.91 5.77 -19.47
N GLU A 65 -14.46 6.82 -18.79
CA GLU A 65 -13.04 7.08 -18.56
C GLU A 65 -12.68 6.82 -17.10
N LEU A 66 -11.60 6.08 -16.89
CA LEU A 66 -11.09 5.73 -15.57
C LEU A 66 -9.71 6.31 -15.40
N TYR A 67 -9.48 6.98 -14.28
CA TYR A 67 -8.18 7.53 -13.91
C TYR A 67 -7.68 6.94 -12.60
N PRO A 68 -6.40 6.53 -12.53
CA PRO A 68 -5.80 6.06 -11.29
C PRO A 68 -5.46 7.22 -10.36
N VAL A 69 -5.20 6.87 -9.11
CA VAL A 69 -4.75 7.82 -8.09
C VAL A 69 -3.44 8.47 -8.49
N GLY A 70 -3.33 9.78 -8.23
CA GLY A 70 -2.12 10.55 -8.55
C GLY A 70 -2.07 11.05 -10.00
N THR A 71 -3.04 10.70 -10.85
CA THR A 71 -3.15 11.31 -12.17
C THR A 71 -3.61 12.76 -12.03
N GLY A 72 -2.70 13.70 -12.33
CA GLY A 72 -2.97 15.13 -12.31
C GLY A 72 -3.85 15.53 -13.48
N THR A 73 -5.16 15.32 -13.37
CA THR A 73 -6.15 15.88 -14.29
C THR A 73 -6.50 17.30 -13.80
N PRO A 74 -5.97 18.38 -14.41
CA PRO A 74 -6.09 19.73 -13.87
C PRO A 74 -7.54 20.22 -13.76
N GLN A 75 -8.41 19.64 -14.59
CA GLN A 75 -9.83 19.95 -14.69
C GLN A 75 -10.68 19.35 -13.57
N PHE A 76 -10.22 18.27 -12.92
CA PHE A 76 -11.00 17.52 -11.92
C PHE A 76 -10.19 17.36 -10.62
N LYS A 77 -10.08 18.47 -9.88
CA LYS A 77 -9.46 18.52 -8.54
C LYS A 77 -10.40 18.06 -7.43
N GLU A 78 -11.70 18.08 -7.67
CA GLU A 78 -12.74 17.66 -6.73
C GLU A 78 -13.31 16.30 -7.12
N GLN A 79 -14.09 15.67 -6.23
CA GLN A 79 -14.78 14.39 -6.46
C GLN A 79 -13.84 13.19 -6.72
N ARG A 80 -12.69 13.18 -6.04
CA ARG A 80 -11.78 12.04 -6.00
C ARG A 80 -12.33 10.94 -5.10
N LEU A 81 -12.27 9.70 -5.57
CA LEU A 81 -12.85 8.53 -4.91
C LEU A 81 -11.92 7.93 -3.87
N GLN A 82 -10.61 8.16 -3.99
CA GLN A 82 -9.61 7.55 -3.11
C GLN A 82 -8.96 8.55 -2.17
N THR A 83 -8.71 8.10 -0.94
CA THR A 83 -7.81 8.81 -0.03
C THR A 83 -6.35 8.47 -0.35
N THR A 84 -5.49 9.47 -0.20
CA THR A 84 -4.03 9.34 -0.34
C THR A 84 -3.30 9.47 0.98
N THR A 85 -3.92 9.86 2.09
CA THR A 85 -3.19 10.21 3.34
C THR A 85 -3.10 9.07 4.36
N VAL A 86 -3.44 7.84 3.97
CA VAL A 86 -3.43 6.68 4.86
C VAL A 86 -2.00 6.21 5.14
N ASN A 87 -1.64 6.08 6.41
CA ASN A 87 -0.30 5.67 6.86
C ASN A 87 -0.29 4.35 7.66
N ARG A 88 -1.43 3.65 7.70
CA ARG A 88 -1.58 2.34 8.34
C ARG A 88 -2.09 1.33 7.32
N PHE A 89 -1.45 0.17 7.30
CA PHE A 89 -1.64 -0.84 6.27
C PHE A 89 -1.91 -2.20 6.90
N VAL A 90 -2.63 -3.03 6.16
CA VAL A 90 -2.62 -4.48 6.31
C VAL A 90 -2.12 -5.07 5.01
N ALA A 91 -1.12 -5.95 5.08
CA ALA A 91 -0.51 -6.57 3.91
C ALA A 91 -0.86 -8.06 3.86
N ASP A 92 -1.15 -8.56 2.66
CA ASP A 92 -1.36 -9.99 2.43
C ASP A 92 -0.12 -10.83 2.77
N GLY A 93 -0.31 -12.15 2.92
CA GLY A 93 0.75 -13.08 3.31
C GLY A 93 1.91 -13.20 2.31
N HIS A 94 1.74 -12.78 1.05
CA HIS A 94 2.77 -12.83 0.01
C HIS A 94 3.62 -11.54 -0.03
N LEU A 95 3.20 -10.50 0.69
CA LEU A 95 3.86 -9.19 0.73
C LEU A 95 4.75 -8.99 1.96
N GLY A 96 5.28 -10.07 2.55
CA GLY A 96 6.11 -10.00 3.77
C GLY A 96 7.35 -9.11 3.64
N SER A 97 8.03 -9.12 2.49
CA SER A 97 9.17 -8.23 2.23
C SER A 97 8.76 -6.76 2.18
N LEU A 98 7.62 -6.45 1.54
CA LEU A 98 7.04 -5.11 1.51
C LEU A 98 6.62 -4.66 2.92
N ALA A 99 5.92 -5.51 3.68
CA ALA A 99 5.53 -5.22 5.05
C ALA A 99 6.75 -4.91 5.93
N ARG A 100 7.83 -5.69 5.80
CA ARG A 100 9.10 -5.43 6.49
C ARG A 100 9.72 -4.09 6.07
N ASN A 101 9.72 -3.75 4.79
CA ASN A 101 10.25 -2.48 4.30
C ASN A 101 9.44 -1.28 4.83
N LEU A 102 8.11 -1.34 4.77
CA LEU A 102 7.25 -0.28 5.27
C LEU A 102 7.41 -0.10 6.80
N ARG A 103 7.50 -1.19 7.57
CA ARG A 103 7.82 -1.12 9.02
C ARG A 103 9.19 -0.49 9.28
N LEU A 104 10.19 -0.81 8.45
CA LEU A 104 11.51 -0.20 8.54
C LEU A 104 11.46 1.32 8.35
N LEU A 105 10.61 1.78 7.43
CA LEU A 105 10.35 3.20 7.16
C LEU A 105 9.49 3.90 8.23
N GLY A 106 8.99 3.15 9.21
CA GLY A 106 8.20 3.66 10.34
C GLY A 106 6.69 3.56 10.18
N PHE A 107 6.19 2.91 9.12
CA PHE A 107 4.76 2.77 8.90
C PHE A 107 4.15 1.61 9.67
N ASP A 108 2.88 1.80 10.08
CA ASP A 108 2.09 0.76 10.73
C ASP A 108 1.67 -0.30 9.74
N VAL A 109 2.24 -1.50 9.82
CA VAL A 109 1.82 -2.59 8.92
C VAL A 109 1.45 -3.83 9.72
N ALA A 110 0.17 -4.14 9.76
CA ALA A 110 -0.32 -5.45 10.17
C ALA A 110 0.05 -6.46 9.09
N TYR A 111 0.66 -7.57 9.50
CA TYR A 111 1.08 -8.64 8.60
C TYR A 111 1.17 -9.94 9.38
N ASP A 112 0.53 -10.95 8.84
CA ASP A 112 0.63 -12.34 9.23
C ASP A 112 0.70 -13.17 7.94
N SER A 113 1.74 -14.00 7.81
CA SER A 113 1.94 -14.84 6.63
C SER A 113 0.89 -15.92 6.46
N GLN A 114 0.09 -16.19 7.50
CA GLN A 114 -0.96 -17.22 7.50
C GLN A 114 -2.35 -16.62 7.63
N ALA A 115 -2.49 -15.29 7.58
CA ALA A 115 -3.80 -14.66 7.63
C ALA A 115 -4.63 -15.02 6.40
N GLU A 116 -5.87 -15.45 6.65
CA GLU A 116 -6.88 -15.64 5.63
C GLU A 116 -7.48 -14.29 5.20
N ASP A 117 -8.02 -14.23 3.99
CA ASP A 117 -8.68 -13.05 3.42
C ASP A 117 -9.68 -12.38 4.38
N ARG A 118 -10.52 -13.19 5.05
CA ARG A 118 -11.50 -12.68 6.01
C ARG A 118 -10.84 -12.00 7.21
N GLN A 119 -9.71 -12.51 7.68
CA GLN A 119 -8.96 -11.91 8.79
C GLN A 119 -8.30 -10.60 8.34
N LEU A 120 -7.73 -10.57 7.13
CA LEU A 120 -7.19 -9.34 6.54
C LEU A 120 -8.25 -8.24 6.46
N LEU A 121 -9.45 -8.56 5.95
CA LEU A 121 -10.57 -7.63 5.85
C LEU A 121 -11.07 -7.16 7.23
N THR A 122 -11.12 -8.06 8.21
CA THR A 122 -11.53 -7.73 9.59
C THR A 122 -10.56 -6.72 10.22
N VAL A 123 -9.25 -6.95 10.08
CA VAL A 123 -8.21 -6.03 10.59
C VAL A 123 -8.22 -4.71 9.82
N MET A 124 -8.40 -4.77 8.50
CA MET A 124 -8.51 -3.59 7.64
C MET A 124 -9.63 -2.66 8.12
N GLU A 125 -10.84 -3.19 8.27
CA GLU A 125 -12.04 -2.44 8.62
C GLU A 125 -12.00 -1.98 10.08
N GLY A 126 -11.68 -2.89 11.02
CA GLY A 126 -11.67 -2.60 12.46
C GLY A 126 -10.62 -1.57 12.87
N GLU A 127 -9.50 -1.48 12.16
CA GLU A 127 -8.40 -0.56 12.48
C GLU A 127 -8.26 0.61 11.50
N ASN A 128 -9.13 0.70 10.50
CA ASN A 128 -9.08 1.68 9.40
C ASN A 128 -7.69 1.72 8.72
N ARG A 129 -7.31 0.58 8.15
CA ARG A 129 -6.04 0.38 7.41
C ARG A 129 -6.31 0.27 5.92
N ALA A 130 -5.36 0.71 5.10
CA ALA A 130 -5.39 0.40 3.67
C ALA A 130 -4.92 -1.05 3.42
N LEU A 131 -5.61 -1.76 2.52
CA LEU A 131 -5.23 -3.12 2.13
C LEU A 131 -4.15 -3.09 1.05
N LEU A 132 -3.03 -3.77 1.30
CA LEU A 132 -2.00 -4.05 0.30
C LEU A 132 -2.13 -5.51 -0.11
N THR A 133 -2.52 -5.77 -1.36
CA THR A 133 -2.61 -7.14 -1.87
C THR A 133 -2.42 -7.20 -3.38
N ARG A 134 -1.79 -8.28 -3.87
CA ARG A 134 -1.76 -8.56 -5.30
C ARG A 134 -2.97 -9.38 -5.77
N ASP A 135 -3.80 -9.86 -4.84
CA ASP A 135 -5.07 -10.51 -5.17
C ASP A 135 -6.13 -9.46 -5.52
N ARG A 136 -6.50 -9.44 -6.80
CA ARG A 136 -7.50 -8.51 -7.33
C ARG A 136 -8.90 -8.77 -6.76
N ARG A 137 -9.27 -10.04 -6.53
CA ARG A 137 -10.60 -10.40 -6.03
C ARG A 137 -10.76 -9.95 -4.58
N LEU A 138 -9.70 -10.10 -3.79
CA LEU A 138 -9.68 -9.57 -2.43
C LEU A 138 -9.79 -8.03 -2.44
N LEU A 139 -9.06 -7.36 -3.34
CA LEU A 139 -9.09 -5.90 -3.45
C LEU A 139 -10.47 -5.36 -3.96
N MET A 140 -11.22 -6.17 -4.72
CA MET A 140 -12.59 -5.89 -5.16
C MET A 140 -13.65 -6.20 -4.11
N HIS A 141 -13.28 -6.75 -2.94
CA HIS A 141 -14.26 -7.05 -1.92
C HIS A 141 -14.96 -5.77 -1.45
N THR A 142 -16.29 -5.81 -1.28
CA THR A 142 -17.12 -4.60 -1.11
C THR A 142 -16.72 -3.72 0.08
N VAL A 143 -16.20 -4.32 1.15
CA VAL A 143 -15.75 -3.60 2.36
C VAL A 143 -14.42 -2.85 2.17
N VAL A 144 -13.66 -3.15 1.12
CA VAL A 144 -12.37 -2.49 0.84
C VAL A 144 -12.65 -1.08 0.34
N ARG A 145 -12.35 -0.08 1.16
CA ARG A 145 -12.50 1.33 0.76
C ARG A 145 -11.22 1.92 0.20
N THR A 146 -10.08 1.41 0.65
CA THR A 146 -8.76 1.93 0.30
C THR A 146 -7.79 0.78 0.25
N GLY A 147 -7.02 0.72 -0.81
CA GLY A 147 -5.99 -0.28 -0.98
C GLY A 147 -5.14 -0.02 -2.21
N TYR A 148 -4.19 -0.91 -2.42
CA TYR A 148 -3.28 -0.85 -3.55
C TYR A 148 -2.80 -2.25 -3.90
N ASN A 149 -2.66 -2.51 -5.20
CA ASN A 149 -2.07 -3.72 -5.73
C ASN A 149 -0.65 -3.44 -6.26
N PRO A 150 0.40 -3.85 -5.54
CA PRO A 150 1.77 -3.62 -6.00
C PRO A 150 2.04 -4.28 -7.35
N ARG A 151 2.57 -3.50 -8.28
CA ARG A 151 2.80 -3.90 -9.68
C ARG A 151 4.08 -4.69 -9.81
N SER A 152 5.16 -4.19 -9.21
CA SER A 152 6.46 -4.83 -9.24
C SER A 152 6.49 -6.14 -8.44
N GLN A 153 7.41 -7.02 -8.82
CA GLN A 153 7.79 -8.19 -8.01
C GLN A 153 8.95 -7.87 -7.06
N ASN A 154 9.63 -6.74 -7.24
CA ASN A 154 10.73 -6.30 -6.41
C ASN A 154 10.20 -5.52 -5.20
N ALA A 155 10.58 -5.95 -3.99
CA ALA A 155 10.07 -5.35 -2.76
C ALA A 155 10.44 -3.85 -2.59
N ASP A 156 11.56 -3.39 -3.14
CA ASP A 156 11.96 -1.98 -3.07
C ASP A 156 11.10 -1.13 -3.99
N GLU A 157 10.86 -1.61 -5.22
CA GLU A 157 9.95 -0.95 -6.16
C GLU A 157 8.52 -0.92 -5.62
N GLN A 158 8.01 -2.03 -5.06
CA GLN A 158 6.72 -2.06 -4.35
C GLN A 158 6.66 -1.04 -3.20
N THR A 159 7.79 -0.82 -2.51
CA THR A 159 7.85 0.16 -1.42
C THR A 159 7.72 1.59 -1.98
N VAL A 160 8.41 1.90 -3.08
CA VAL A 160 8.30 3.18 -3.79
C VAL A 160 6.88 3.41 -4.31
N GLU A 161 6.27 2.37 -4.90
CA GLU A 161 4.88 2.40 -5.35
C GLU A 161 3.91 2.78 -4.23
N VAL A 162 3.98 2.11 -3.07
CA VAL A 162 3.14 2.42 -1.90
C VAL A 162 3.40 3.84 -1.37
N ILE A 163 4.66 4.28 -1.30
CA ILE A 163 4.99 5.64 -0.85
C ILE A 163 4.34 6.69 -1.77
N ARG A 164 4.41 6.49 -3.09
CA ARG A 164 3.81 7.41 -4.07
C ARG A 164 2.29 7.37 -4.02
N ARG A 165 1.67 6.17 -3.98
CA ARG A 165 0.22 5.97 -3.93
C ARG A 165 -0.45 6.66 -2.74
N PHE A 166 0.26 6.74 -1.62
CA PHE A 166 -0.24 7.28 -0.35
C PHE A 166 0.53 8.51 0.15
N ASP A 167 1.22 9.24 -0.72
CA ASP A 167 1.96 10.49 -0.39
C ASP A 167 2.77 10.41 0.93
N LEU A 168 3.48 9.31 1.13
CA LEU A 168 4.07 8.98 2.43
C LEU A 168 5.47 9.57 2.65
N LEU A 169 6.06 10.20 1.63
CA LEU A 169 7.47 10.61 1.62
C LEU A 169 7.81 11.54 2.80
N ARG A 170 6.88 12.43 3.15
CA ARG A 170 7.03 13.38 4.28
C ARG A 170 6.82 12.74 5.65
N SER A 171 6.19 11.57 5.69
CA SER A 171 5.83 10.84 6.92
C SER A 171 6.86 9.76 7.29
N LEU A 172 7.96 9.65 6.55
CA LEU A 172 9.01 8.66 6.83
C LEU A 172 9.64 8.89 8.20
N ALA A 173 9.56 7.87 9.06
CA ALA A 173 10.18 7.85 10.38
C ALA A 173 10.96 6.55 10.57
N PRO A 174 12.11 6.36 9.88
CA PRO A 174 12.82 5.10 9.89
C PRO A 174 13.25 4.65 11.29
N PHE A 175 13.32 3.32 11.49
CA PHE A 175 13.79 2.71 12.74
C PHE A 175 12.94 3.04 13.98
N THR A 176 11.65 3.31 13.78
CA THR A 176 10.69 3.59 14.87
C THR A 176 9.76 2.42 15.18
N ARG A 177 9.70 1.39 14.34
CA ARG A 177 8.86 0.21 14.53
C ARG A 177 9.64 -1.09 14.46
N CYS A 178 9.15 -2.10 15.16
CA CYS A 178 9.70 -3.43 15.14
C CYS A 178 9.41 -4.12 13.81
N LEU A 179 10.45 -4.61 13.15
CA LEU A 179 10.31 -5.37 11.90
C LEU A 179 9.55 -6.70 12.09
N ARG A 180 9.57 -7.26 13.30
CA ARG A 180 8.93 -8.55 13.63
C ARG A 180 7.46 -8.38 13.96
N CYS A 181 7.14 -7.59 14.98
CA CYS A 181 5.78 -7.49 15.53
C CYS A 181 5.10 -6.13 15.33
N ASN A 182 5.70 -5.21 14.54
CA ASN A 182 5.15 -3.88 14.24
C ASN A 182 5.03 -2.89 15.43
N ALA A 183 5.22 -3.34 16.68
CA ALA A 183 5.14 -2.46 17.84
C ALA A 183 6.24 -1.37 17.84
N PRO A 184 5.99 -0.19 18.45
CA PRO A 184 6.96 0.90 18.53
C PRO A 184 8.30 0.49 19.17
N LEU A 185 9.36 1.17 18.73
CA LEU A 185 10.71 1.05 19.29
C LEU A 185 11.01 2.21 20.23
N GLN A 186 11.33 1.89 21.48
CA GLN A 186 11.79 2.86 22.48
C GLN A 186 13.31 2.85 22.55
N LYS A 187 13.92 4.03 22.76
CA LYS A 187 15.34 4.12 23.11
C LYS A 187 15.54 3.50 24.50
N VAL A 188 16.62 2.76 24.67
CA VAL A 188 16.99 2.15 25.96
C VAL A 188 18.48 2.32 26.18
N SER A 189 18.88 2.45 27.45
CA SER A 189 20.30 2.51 27.78
C SER A 189 20.97 1.15 27.59
N LYS A 190 22.28 1.15 27.36
CA LYS A 190 23.07 -0.08 27.28
C LYS A 190 22.97 -0.90 28.56
N ALA A 191 22.99 -0.25 29.71
CA ALA A 191 22.88 -0.91 31.02
C ALA A 191 21.60 -1.75 31.15
N GLU A 192 20.47 -1.27 30.64
CA GLU A 192 19.19 -1.99 30.68
C GLU A 192 19.15 -3.25 29.81
N VAL A 193 20.02 -3.35 28.80
CA VAL A 193 20.00 -4.45 27.83
C VAL A 193 21.29 -5.27 27.79
N ILE A 194 22.32 -4.89 28.56
CA ILE A 194 23.68 -5.42 28.45
C ILE A 194 23.75 -6.94 28.59
N GLU A 195 22.93 -7.52 29.47
CA GLU A 195 22.87 -8.97 29.70
C GLU A 195 22.37 -9.76 28.49
N ARG A 196 21.61 -9.10 27.59
CA ARG A 196 21.04 -9.72 26.39
C ARG A 196 21.87 -9.46 25.13
N LEU A 197 22.97 -8.70 25.24
CA LEU A 197 23.83 -8.37 24.11
C LEU A 197 24.95 -9.41 23.93
N GLU A 198 25.34 -9.66 22.69
CA GLU A 198 26.54 -10.45 22.37
C GLU A 198 27.82 -9.70 22.77
N PRO A 199 28.94 -10.39 23.08
CA PRO A 199 30.16 -9.77 23.58
C PRO A 199 30.68 -8.61 22.73
N LEU A 200 30.78 -8.79 21.40
CA LEU A 200 31.23 -7.71 20.50
C LEU A 200 30.24 -6.54 20.45
N THR A 201 28.94 -6.83 20.58
CA THR A 201 27.92 -5.77 20.63
C THR A 201 28.05 -4.93 21.91
N LYS A 202 28.40 -5.57 23.04
CA LYS A 202 28.72 -4.87 24.30
C LYS A 202 29.96 -3.99 24.18
N ILE A 203 30.89 -4.29 23.29
CA ILE A 203 32.13 -3.51 23.15
C ILE A 203 31.93 -2.32 22.20
N TYR A 204 31.32 -2.55 21.04
CA TYR A 204 31.37 -1.57 19.94
C TYR A 204 30.17 -0.64 19.82
N TYR A 205 29.07 -0.87 20.55
CA TYR A 205 27.84 -0.09 20.39
C TYR A 205 27.31 0.45 21.72
N GLU A 206 26.78 1.68 21.66
CA GLU A 206 26.23 2.40 22.82
C GLU A 206 24.74 2.73 22.68
N GLN A 207 24.22 2.77 21.44
CA GLN A 207 22.85 3.18 21.16
C GLN A 207 21.97 1.97 20.84
N PHE A 208 20.93 1.79 21.66
CA PHE A 208 20.01 0.67 21.55
C PHE A 208 18.56 1.14 21.49
N ARG A 209 17.74 0.36 20.79
CA ARG A 209 16.29 0.45 20.83
C ARG A 209 15.70 -0.90 21.20
N ARG A 210 14.66 -0.90 22.02
CA ARG A 210 13.91 -2.10 22.40
C ARG A 210 12.48 -2.00 21.88
N CYS A 211 11.97 -3.09 21.33
CA CYS A 211 10.56 -3.20 20.97
C CYS A 211 9.68 -3.27 22.23
N THR A 212 8.59 -2.51 22.27
CA THR A 212 7.62 -2.53 23.37
C THR A 212 6.73 -3.77 23.40
N GLY A 213 6.59 -4.48 22.27
CA GLY A 213 5.82 -5.72 22.16
C GLY A 213 6.65 -6.97 22.44
N CYS A 214 7.52 -7.36 21.49
CA CYS A 214 8.28 -8.61 21.60
C CYS A 214 9.63 -8.48 22.32
N GLY A 215 9.99 -7.27 22.80
CA GLY A 215 11.25 -7.06 23.52
C GLY A 215 12.53 -7.21 22.69
N GLN A 216 12.44 -7.33 21.35
CA GLN A 216 13.57 -7.39 20.44
C GLN A 216 14.45 -6.13 20.57
N ILE A 217 15.76 -6.32 20.64
CA ILE A 217 16.76 -5.24 20.71
C ILE A 217 17.33 -4.98 19.31
N TYR A 218 17.48 -3.71 18.96
CA TYR A 218 18.02 -3.20 17.71
C TYR A 218 19.14 -2.18 17.98
N TRP A 219 20.17 -2.19 17.15
CA TRP A 219 21.28 -1.23 17.17
C TRP A 219 21.80 -0.99 15.75
N ALA A 220 22.53 0.12 15.55
CA ALA A 220 23.14 0.48 14.27
C ALA A 220 24.41 -0.35 14.02
N GLY A 221 24.25 -1.65 13.75
CA GLY A 221 25.36 -2.58 13.49
C GLY A 221 26.05 -2.37 12.13
N SER A 222 26.93 -3.30 11.76
CA SER A 222 27.68 -3.29 10.49
C SER A 222 26.82 -3.14 9.22
N HIS A 223 25.57 -3.61 9.25
CA HIS A 223 24.62 -3.51 8.13
C HIS A 223 23.89 -2.16 8.05
N PHE A 224 24.02 -1.29 9.06
CA PHE A 224 23.27 -0.04 9.16
C PHE A 224 23.58 0.91 7.99
N SER A 225 24.84 1.03 7.60
CA SER A 225 25.25 1.89 6.48
C SER A 225 24.62 1.46 5.14
N LYS A 226 24.53 0.15 4.87
CA LYS A 226 23.84 -0.39 3.69
C LYS A 226 22.35 -0.07 3.72
N LEU A 227 21.76 -0.14 4.91
CA LEU A 227 20.35 0.16 5.12
C LEU A 227 20.05 1.64 4.88
N GLN A 228 20.91 2.54 5.38
CA GLN A 228 20.80 3.98 5.12
C GLN A 228 20.90 4.30 3.63
N LYS A 229 21.87 3.74 2.91
CA LYS A 229 21.99 3.91 1.45
C LYS A 229 20.74 3.45 0.69
N ARG A 230 20.14 2.33 1.12
CA ARG A 230 18.87 1.85 0.55
C ARG A 230 17.71 2.80 0.83
N LEU A 231 17.65 3.38 2.04
CA LEU A 231 16.65 4.39 2.38
C LEU A 231 16.80 5.69 1.57
N GLU A 232 18.04 6.13 1.36
CA GLU A 232 18.36 7.28 0.51
C GLU A 232 17.94 7.02 -0.94
N LYS A 233 18.23 5.82 -1.47
CA LYS A 233 17.76 5.41 -2.79
C LYS A 233 16.24 5.44 -2.90
N ILE A 234 15.51 4.83 -1.96
CA ILE A 234 14.03 4.86 -1.94
C ILE A 234 13.52 6.30 -1.91
N ARG A 235 14.13 7.18 -1.10
CA ARG A 235 13.75 8.61 -1.06
C ARG A 235 13.97 9.30 -2.41
N ALA A 236 15.11 9.05 -3.05
CA ALA A 236 15.42 9.61 -4.36
C ALA A 236 14.46 9.08 -5.45
N ASP A 237 14.14 7.79 -5.40
CA ASP A 237 13.19 7.16 -6.32
C ASP A 237 11.74 7.63 -6.07
N CYS A 238 11.42 8.21 -4.92
CA CYS A 238 10.09 8.78 -4.63
C CYS A 238 9.95 10.27 -4.97
N ALA A 239 11.07 11.00 -5.06
CA ALA A 239 11.11 12.43 -5.40
C ALA A 239 10.84 12.66 -6.88
#